data_AF-D7DN14-F1
#
_entry.id   AF-D7DN14-F1
#
_cell.length_a   1.000
_cell.length_b   1.000
_cell.length_c   1.000
_cell.angle_alpha   90.00
_cell.angle_beta   90.00
_cell.angle_gamma   90.00
#
_symmetry.space_group_name_H-M   'P 1'
#
loop_
_entity.id
_entity.type
_entity.pdbx_description
1 polymer ?
#
loop_
_entity_poly.entity_id
_entity_poly.type
_entity_poly.pdbx_seq_one_letter_code
_entity_poly.pdbx_strand_id
1 'polypeptide(L)'
;MKYKHFKTTLACTSLFVLMLACVPYANASKKEQSKQNLSDVQQRLEALKKELDNSQEAHKDAADALKESELAISEANKKLFEINQKQQQNKKTLSQLKSDSISTNQALTQQQNLLSSQLYQQYIHGQQSYLQMILQSENPSDIARDVQYFSYVAKARASLISKMQGNLNKISKLNDATASALKEVADLKQKQVDEKRALENQKQAKSKVVNNLSQQIAAQRTEIKKLTRDEKRLSELVERLAKIIPPTPKKARPKREPTATTNTAETPTNNKPPKEVLANNTEPSQEFSGTSFAALRGKLRLPVRGDVMNRFGSSREDSGISWKGLFIKANEGAEVKSVATGRVVFADWLRGFGNLIILDHGDGYMSLYGNNQAVLKQVGDSVRAGDVIASVGNSGGNQTNGLYYELRSQSRPFDPLSWSRVN
;
A
#
# COMPACT_ATOMS: atom_id res chain seq x y z
N MET A 1 32.37 88.95 -79.10
CA MET A 1 31.28 88.16 -78.48
C MET A 1 31.87 86.91 -77.81
N LYS A 2 31.65 86.81 -76.49
CA LYS A 2 31.51 85.62 -75.62
C LYS A 2 32.43 84.39 -75.80
N TYR A 3 33.27 84.20 -74.76
CA TYR A 3 33.75 82.96 -74.07
C TYR A 3 34.44 81.88 -74.93
N LYS A 4 35.77 81.79 -75.09
CA LYS A 4 36.98 81.77 -74.21
C LYS A 4 37.22 80.45 -73.46
N HIS A 5 38.39 79.89 -73.75
CA HIS A 5 38.82 78.50 -73.63
C HIS A 5 39.42 78.07 -72.28
N PHE A 6 39.40 76.74 -72.13
CA PHE A 6 40.44 75.85 -71.61
C PHE A 6 40.47 75.43 -70.14
N LYS A 7 40.93 74.19 -70.03
CA LYS A 7 40.78 73.20 -68.96
C LYS A 7 41.88 73.30 -67.87
N THR A 8 41.57 72.55 -66.81
CA THR A 8 42.43 71.70 -65.97
C THR A 8 43.20 72.27 -64.76
N THR A 9 42.92 71.55 -63.65
CA THR A 9 43.79 71.07 -62.57
C THR A 9 44.17 71.97 -61.37
N LEU A 10 43.83 71.38 -60.22
CA LEU A 10 44.58 71.24 -58.98
C LEU A 10 44.41 72.28 -57.85
N ALA A 11 44.21 71.67 -56.67
CA ALA A 11 44.72 72.07 -55.36
C ALA A 11 43.74 72.75 -54.37
N CYS A 12 43.47 71.98 -53.32
CA CYS A 12 43.71 72.37 -51.92
C CYS A 12 42.63 73.13 -51.14
N THR A 13 42.25 72.45 -50.05
CA THR A 13 42.01 72.95 -48.68
C THR A 13 40.60 73.29 -48.22
N SER A 14 40.32 72.78 -47.01
CA SER A 14 39.29 73.19 -46.04
C SER A 14 37.87 72.61 -46.16
N LEU A 15 37.63 71.45 -45.53
CA LEU A 15 36.62 71.29 -44.47
C LEU A 15 36.73 69.88 -43.87
N PHE A 16 37.56 69.72 -42.84
CA PHE A 16 37.69 68.47 -42.08
C PHE A 16 37.59 68.79 -40.58
N VAL A 17 36.38 69.09 -40.10
CA VAL A 17 36.07 69.14 -38.66
C VAL A 17 34.61 68.71 -38.47
N LEU A 18 34.31 67.39 -38.52
CA LEU A 18 33.12 66.82 -37.87
C LEU A 18 33.17 65.28 -37.82
N MET A 19 34.12 64.67 -37.10
CA MET A 19 34.08 63.22 -36.80
C MET A 19 35.15 62.86 -35.75
N LEU A 20 35.02 63.38 -34.53
CA LEU A 20 35.91 62.97 -33.43
C LEU A 20 35.27 63.22 -32.06
N ALA A 21 34.17 62.54 -31.77
CA ALA A 21 33.65 62.35 -30.40
C ALA A 21 32.58 61.25 -30.36
N CYS A 22 32.94 59.99 -30.60
CA CYS A 22 32.00 58.90 -30.33
C CYS A 22 32.72 57.59 -29.99
N VAL A 23 33.52 57.56 -28.92
CA VAL A 23 34.13 56.31 -28.42
C VAL A 23 34.08 56.08 -26.89
N PRO A 24 33.66 57.00 -25.99
CA PRO A 24 33.41 56.61 -24.59
C PRO A 24 32.05 55.92 -24.34
N TYR A 25 31.07 56.07 -25.24
CA TYR A 25 29.67 55.65 -24.97
C TYR A 25 29.42 54.14 -24.94
N ALA A 26 30.29 53.33 -25.57
CA ALA A 26 30.06 51.87 -25.68
C ALA A 26 30.34 51.08 -24.39
N ASN A 27 31.18 51.60 -23.48
CA ASN A 27 31.48 50.94 -22.21
C ASN A 27 30.50 51.33 -21.10
N ALA A 28 29.98 52.57 -21.14
CA ALA A 28 28.91 53.00 -20.24
C ALA A 28 27.60 52.24 -20.52
N SER A 29 27.26 52.00 -21.79
CA SER A 29 26.05 51.25 -22.17
C SER A 29 26.10 49.77 -21.77
N LYS A 30 27.25 49.09 -21.93
CA LYS A 30 27.43 47.69 -21.51
C LYS A 30 27.37 47.49 -19.99
N LYS A 31 27.90 48.46 -19.23
CA LYS A 31 27.82 48.44 -17.75
C LYS A 31 26.38 48.63 -17.28
N GLU A 32 25.63 49.55 -17.90
CA GLU A 32 24.23 49.79 -17.56
C GLU A 32 23.34 48.60 -17.92
N GLN A 33 23.53 48.01 -19.10
CA GLN A 33 22.85 46.77 -19.51
C GLN A 33 23.15 45.60 -18.56
N SER A 34 24.40 45.43 -18.11
CA SER A 34 24.76 44.35 -17.18
C SER A 34 24.13 44.53 -15.79
N LYS A 35 23.97 45.78 -15.33
CA LYS A 35 23.24 46.11 -14.10
C LYS A 35 21.74 45.85 -14.22
N GLN A 36 21.13 46.23 -15.34
CA GLN A 36 19.72 45.94 -15.63
C GLN A 36 19.46 44.43 -15.67
N ASN A 37 20.28 43.67 -16.41
CA ASN A 37 20.19 42.21 -16.45
C ASN A 37 20.35 41.57 -15.05
N LEU A 38 21.24 42.10 -14.20
CA LEU A 38 21.39 41.63 -12.83
C LEU A 38 20.12 41.87 -12.00
N SER A 39 19.55 43.08 -12.09
CA SER A 39 18.28 43.42 -11.42
C SER A 39 17.14 42.51 -11.89
N ASP A 40 17.01 42.26 -13.19
CA ASP A 40 15.97 41.40 -13.76
C ASP A 40 16.10 39.96 -13.27
N VAL A 41 17.33 39.43 -13.24
CA VAL A 41 17.62 38.10 -12.69
C VAL A 41 17.27 38.02 -11.21
N GLN A 42 17.60 39.06 -10.42
CA GLN A 42 17.26 39.12 -8.99
C GLN A 42 15.75 39.15 -8.76
N GLN A 43 15.01 39.97 -9.48
CA GLN A 43 13.55 40.02 -9.39
C GLN A 43 12.92 38.68 -9.78
N ARG A 44 13.43 38.04 -10.84
CA ARG A 44 12.94 36.72 -11.27
C ARG A 44 13.24 35.64 -10.23
N LEU A 45 14.40 35.70 -9.59
CA LEU A 45 14.83 34.76 -8.56
C LEU A 45 13.97 34.88 -7.30
N GLU A 46 13.64 36.10 -6.86
CA GLU A 46 12.71 36.32 -5.74
C GLU A 46 11.28 35.86 -6.07
N ALA A 47 10.79 36.14 -7.29
CA ALA A 47 9.48 35.65 -7.73
C ALA A 47 9.42 34.11 -7.75
N LEU A 48 10.47 33.45 -8.26
CA LEU A 48 10.54 31.99 -8.30
C LEU A 48 10.70 31.35 -6.91
N LYS A 49 11.42 31.99 -5.98
CA LYS A 49 11.48 31.53 -4.58
C LYS A 49 10.09 31.57 -3.94
N LYS A 50 9.36 32.68 -4.10
CA LYS A 50 7.99 32.82 -3.59
C LYS A 50 7.05 31.79 -4.20
N GLU A 51 7.15 31.56 -5.52
CA GLU A 51 6.35 30.54 -6.20
C GLU A 51 6.70 29.12 -5.75
N LEU A 52 7.98 28.84 -5.50
CA LEU A 52 8.46 27.58 -4.95
C LEU A 52 7.90 27.32 -3.56
N ASP A 53 7.87 28.34 -2.69
CA ASP A 53 7.33 28.22 -1.33
C ASP A 53 5.83 27.91 -1.37
N ASN A 54 5.06 28.64 -2.18
CA ASN A 54 3.64 28.36 -2.41
C ASN A 54 3.41 26.96 -2.99
N SER A 55 4.25 26.53 -3.93
CA SER A 55 4.18 25.20 -4.54
C SER A 55 4.49 24.11 -3.51
N GLN A 56 5.44 24.34 -2.61
CA GLN A 56 5.78 23.43 -1.52
C GLN A 56 4.66 23.31 -0.49
N GLU A 57 4.00 24.41 -0.14
CA GLU A 57 2.84 24.43 0.74
C GLU A 57 1.67 23.65 0.12
N ALA A 58 1.29 23.98 -1.11
CA ALA A 58 0.24 23.26 -1.83
C ALA A 58 0.57 21.76 -1.99
N HIS A 59 1.86 21.41 -2.13
CA HIS A 59 2.30 20.01 -2.19
C HIS A 59 2.12 19.32 -0.85
N LYS A 60 2.44 20.00 0.25
CA LYS A 60 2.25 19.48 1.60
C LYS A 60 0.77 19.21 1.84
N ASP A 61 -0.10 20.16 1.54
CA ASP A 61 -1.55 20.02 1.73
C ASP A 61 -2.12 18.89 0.87
N ALA A 62 -1.72 18.80 -0.40
CA ALA A 62 -2.13 17.71 -1.27
C ALA A 62 -1.62 16.33 -0.79
N ALA A 63 -0.41 16.28 -0.22
CA ALA A 63 0.16 15.05 0.34
C ALA A 63 -0.55 14.64 1.64
N ASP A 64 -0.91 15.60 2.50
CA ASP A 64 -1.66 15.35 3.73
C ASP A 64 -3.10 14.87 3.40
N ALA A 65 -3.75 15.49 2.43
CA ALA A 65 -5.06 15.04 1.93
C ALA A 65 -4.99 13.65 1.27
N LEU A 66 -3.88 13.30 0.60
CA LEU A 66 -3.65 11.97 0.05
C LEU A 66 -3.49 10.94 1.18
N LYS A 67 -2.69 11.26 2.20
CA LYS A 67 -2.52 10.43 3.41
C LYS A 67 -3.87 10.12 4.06
N GLU A 68 -4.73 11.13 4.27
CA GLU A 68 -6.06 10.92 4.84
C GLU A 68 -6.91 9.96 4.00
N SER A 69 -6.84 10.07 2.67
CA SER A 69 -7.51 9.16 1.75
C SER A 69 -7.01 7.73 1.89
N GLU A 70 -5.70 7.53 2.01
CA GLU A 70 -5.08 6.21 2.17
C GLU A 70 -5.40 5.57 3.52
N LEU A 71 -5.46 6.37 4.59
CA LEU A 71 -5.91 5.92 5.91
C LEU A 71 -7.38 5.49 5.89
N ALA A 72 -8.26 6.28 5.25
CA ALA A 72 -9.68 5.92 5.09
C ALA A 72 -9.85 4.62 4.29
N ILE A 73 -9.06 4.43 3.22
CA ILE A 73 -9.04 3.18 2.43
C ILE A 73 -8.55 2.01 3.29
N SER A 74 -7.52 2.22 4.12
CA SER A 74 -7.01 1.21 5.06
C SER A 74 -8.09 0.72 6.00
N GLU A 75 -8.83 1.65 6.63
CA GLU A 75 -9.94 1.31 7.52
C GLU A 75 -11.10 0.62 6.79
N ALA A 76 -11.46 1.07 5.58
CA ALA A 76 -12.47 0.41 4.77
C ALA A 76 -12.07 -1.04 4.40
N ASN A 77 -10.81 -1.25 4.02
CA ASN A 77 -10.26 -2.59 3.74
C ASN A 77 -10.25 -3.48 4.99
N LYS A 78 -9.90 -2.92 6.17
CA LYS A 78 -9.95 -3.65 7.44
C LYS A 78 -11.38 -4.09 7.77
N LYS A 79 -12.37 -3.20 7.65
CA LYS A 79 -13.79 -3.54 7.82
C LYS A 79 -14.24 -4.61 6.83
N LEU A 80 -13.83 -4.52 5.56
CA LEU A 80 -14.12 -5.54 4.55
C LEU A 80 -13.53 -6.91 4.91
N PHE A 81 -12.31 -6.94 5.47
CA PHE A 81 -11.70 -8.18 5.96
C PHE A 81 -12.53 -8.79 7.11
N GLU A 82 -12.92 -7.99 8.11
CA GLU A 82 -13.77 -8.45 9.22
C GLU A 82 -15.13 -8.97 8.75
N ILE A 83 -15.75 -8.27 7.80
CA ILE A 83 -17.02 -8.68 7.17
C ILE A 83 -16.85 -10.02 6.44
N ASN A 84 -15.76 -10.20 5.70
CA ASN A 84 -15.47 -11.47 5.02
C ASN A 84 -15.27 -12.63 6.01
N GLN A 85 -14.57 -12.40 7.12
CA GLN A 85 -14.40 -13.38 8.19
C GLN A 85 -15.75 -13.78 8.80
N LYS A 86 -16.60 -12.80 9.13
CA LYS A 86 -17.97 -13.05 9.62
C LYS A 86 -18.80 -13.82 8.60
N GLN A 87 -18.70 -13.49 7.31
CA GLN A 87 -19.40 -14.18 6.24
C GLN A 87 -18.97 -15.66 6.14
N GLN A 88 -17.66 -15.95 6.22
CA GLN A 88 -17.13 -17.31 6.20
C GLN A 88 -17.61 -18.11 7.41
N GLN A 89 -17.59 -17.51 8.61
CA GLN A 89 -18.10 -18.15 9.82
C GLN A 89 -19.61 -18.43 9.73
N ASN A 90 -20.41 -17.47 9.26
CA ASN A 90 -21.86 -17.66 9.06
C ASN A 90 -22.15 -18.78 8.05
N LYS A 91 -21.38 -18.88 6.96
CA LYS A 91 -21.49 -19.99 6.00
C LYS A 91 -21.17 -21.35 6.64
N LYS A 92 -20.13 -21.43 7.49
CA LYS A 92 -19.78 -22.64 8.22
C LYS A 92 -20.90 -23.05 9.19
N THR A 93 -21.41 -22.10 9.96
CA THR A 93 -22.54 -22.33 10.87
C THR A 93 -23.77 -22.81 10.12
N LEU A 94 -24.10 -22.21 8.96
CA LEU A 94 -25.23 -22.63 8.13
C LEU A 94 -25.07 -24.07 7.64
N SER A 95 -23.86 -24.44 7.20
CA SER A 95 -23.56 -25.82 6.78
C SER A 95 -23.75 -26.81 7.93
N GLN A 96 -23.31 -26.45 9.14
CA GLN A 96 -23.49 -27.28 10.33
C GLN A 96 -24.97 -27.42 10.69
N LEU A 97 -25.71 -26.30 10.77
CA LEU A 97 -27.14 -26.31 11.09
C LEU A 97 -27.95 -27.12 10.08
N LYS A 98 -27.58 -27.08 8.79
CA LYS A 98 -28.21 -27.91 7.75
C LYS A 98 -27.97 -29.40 8.01
N SER A 99 -26.76 -29.79 8.40
CA SER A 99 -26.43 -31.17 8.77
C SER A 99 -27.22 -31.63 10.01
N ASP A 100 -27.25 -30.80 11.05
CA ASP A 100 -27.95 -31.10 12.31
C ASP A 100 -29.47 -31.22 12.09
N SER A 101 -30.04 -30.39 11.21
CA SER A 101 -31.44 -30.44 10.80
C SER A 101 -31.80 -31.77 10.12
N ILE A 102 -30.97 -32.22 9.18
CA ILE A 102 -31.19 -33.51 8.50
C ILE A 102 -31.13 -34.67 9.49
N SER A 103 -30.12 -34.71 10.34
CA SER A 103 -29.97 -35.78 11.36
C SER A 103 -31.13 -35.79 12.36
N THR A 104 -31.56 -34.61 12.83
CA THR A 104 -32.69 -34.49 13.76
C THR A 104 -33.99 -34.94 13.11
N ASN A 105 -34.23 -34.58 11.85
CA ASN A 105 -35.42 -35.03 11.10
C ASN A 105 -35.41 -36.54 10.89
N GLN A 106 -34.27 -37.14 10.55
CA GLN A 106 -34.16 -38.60 10.43
C GLN A 106 -34.47 -39.31 11.75
N ALA A 107 -33.92 -38.80 12.86
CA ALA A 107 -34.21 -39.33 14.19
C ALA A 107 -35.71 -39.19 14.53
N LEU A 108 -36.33 -38.07 14.20
CA LEU A 108 -37.76 -37.85 14.40
C LEU A 108 -38.59 -38.87 13.61
N THR A 109 -38.31 -39.07 12.32
CA THR A 109 -39.01 -40.04 11.47
C THR A 109 -38.87 -41.46 12.02
N GLN A 110 -37.68 -41.85 12.48
CA GLN A 110 -37.48 -43.16 13.12
C GLN A 110 -38.33 -43.32 14.38
N GLN A 111 -38.37 -42.30 15.25
CA GLN A 111 -39.20 -42.34 16.46
C GLN A 111 -40.70 -42.36 16.12
N GLN A 112 -41.15 -41.63 15.10
CA GLN A 112 -42.53 -41.64 14.62
C GLN A 112 -42.94 -43.01 14.08
N ASN A 113 -42.05 -43.70 13.37
CA ASN A 113 -42.30 -45.05 12.87
C ASN A 113 -42.43 -46.05 14.02
N LEU A 114 -41.51 -46.01 15.01
CA LEU A 114 -41.58 -46.86 16.19
C LEU A 114 -42.87 -46.64 16.99
N LEU A 115 -43.27 -45.38 17.17
CA LEU A 115 -44.52 -45.03 17.84
C LEU A 115 -45.74 -45.52 17.05
N SER A 116 -45.75 -45.30 15.73
CA SER A 116 -46.83 -45.75 14.85
C SER A 116 -46.99 -47.27 14.90
N SER A 117 -45.89 -48.03 14.85
CA SER A 117 -45.92 -49.48 15.00
C SER A 117 -46.51 -49.89 16.35
N GLN A 118 -46.14 -49.23 17.44
CA GLN A 118 -46.66 -49.55 18.78
C GLN A 118 -48.15 -49.22 18.92
N LEU A 119 -48.60 -48.06 18.44
CA LEU A 119 -50.01 -47.68 18.42
C LEU A 119 -50.82 -48.64 17.55
N TYR A 120 -50.28 -49.06 16.41
CA TYR A 120 -50.90 -50.05 15.54
C TYR A 120 -51.03 -51.41 16.23
N GLN A 121 -49.99 -51.89 16.92
CA GLN A 121 -50.06 -53.12 17.72
C GLN A 121 -51.14 -53.02 18.82
N GLN A 122 -51.24 -51.87 19.51
CA GLN A 122 -52.31 -51.62 20.48
C GLN A 122 -53.70 -51.60 19.84
N TYR A 123 -53.83 -51.14 18.60
CA TYR A 123 -55.10 -51.10 17.89
C TYR A 123 -55.55 -52.50 17.42
N ILE A 124 -54.66 -53.28 16.80
CA ILE A 124 -54.99 -54.59 16.22
C ILE A 124 -55.25 -55.67 17.27
N HIS A 125 -54.58 -55.62 18.42
CA HIS A 125 -54.82 -56.56 19.51
C HIS A 125 -56.11 -56.24 20.29
N GLY A 126 -56.92 -55.30 19.77
CA GLY A 126 -57.99 -54.64 20.51
C GLY A 126 -57.40 -53.82 21.65
N GLN A 127 -58.17 -52.91 22.22
CA GLN A 127 -57.82 -52.34 23.51
C GLN A 127 -57.88 -53.45 24.60
N GLN A 128 -56.97 -54.44 24.58
CA GLN A 128 -56.39 -54.98 25.81
C GLN A 128 -55.64 -53.82 26.45
N SER A 129 -56.43 -52.84 26.90
CA SER A 129 -55.98 -51.62 27.53
C SER A 129 -55.06 -52.07 28.66
N TYR A 130 -54.01 -51.33 28.99
CA TYR A 130 -53.23 -51.65 30.18
C TYR A 130 -54.15 -51.85 31.41
N LEU A 131 -55.29 -51.15 31.42
CA LEU A 131 -56.43 -51.39 32.30
C LEU A 131 -56.95 -52.83 32.29
N GLN A 132 -57.16 -53.45 31.13
CA GLN A 132 -57.65 -54.83 30.99
C GLN A 132 -56.63 -55.86 31.49
N MET A 133 -55.32 -55.65 31.29
CA MET A 133 -54.26 -56.51 31.84
C MET A 133 -54.12 -56.35 33.37
N ILE A 134 -54.30 -55.12 33.88
CA ILE A 134 -54.39 -54.82 35.31
C ILE A 134 -55.64 -55.46 35.94
N LEU A 135 -56.78 -55.40 35.22
CA LEU A 135 -58.05 -56.00 35.65
C LEU A 135 -58.05 -57.53 35.58
N GLN A 136 -57.19 -58.13 34.76
CA GLN A 136 -57.05 -59.60 34.59
C GLN A 136 -55.92 -60.22 35.43
N SER A 137 -54.97 -59.44 35.94
CA SER A 137 -53.90 -59.95 36.81
C SER A 137 -54.43 -60.21 38.23
N GLU A 138 -54.21 -61.42 38.74
CA GLU A 138 -54.68 -61.81 40.09
C GLU A 138 -53.74 -61.33 41.22
N ASN A 139 -52.52 -60.87 40.90
CA ASN A 139 -51.51 -60.43 41.88
C ASN A 139 -51.39 -58.88 41.96
N PRO A 140 -51.79 -58.25 43.08
CA PRO A 140 -51.72 -56.79 43.27
C PRO A 140 -50.30 -56.20 43.17
N SER A 141 -49.27 -56.97 43.54
CA SER A 141 -47.89 -56.49 43.55
C SER A 141 -47.29 -56.38 42.15
N ASP A 142 -47.67 -57.29 41.26
CA ASP A 142 -47.20 -57.32 39.88
C ASP A 142 -47.85 -56.18 39.07
N ILE A 143 -49.15 -55.96 39.29
CA ILE A 143 -49.90 -54.80 38.77
C ILE A 143 -49.23 -53.48 39.14
N ALA A 144 -48.92 -53.28 40.42
CA ALA A 144 -48.34 -52.02 40.91
C ALA A 144 -46.99 -51.73 40.24
N ARG A 145 -46.16 -52.75 40.06
CA ARG A 145 -44.86 -52.65 39.40
C ARG A 145 -44.99 -52.35 37.91
N ASP A 146 -45.88 -53.04 37.22
CA ASP A 146 -46.11 -52.86 35.79
C ASP A 146 -46.64 -51.46 35.48
N VAL A 147 -47.60 -50.96 36.27
CA VAL A 147 -48.10 -49.58 36.20
C VAL A 147 -46.95 -48.57 36.37
N GLN A 148 -46.05 -48.80 37.33
CA GLN A 148 -44.90 -47.92 37.52
C GLN A 148 -43.96 -47.94 36.32
N TYR A 149 -43.60 -49.12 35.80
CA TYR A 149 -42.74 -49.26 34.62
C TYR A 149 -43.34 -48.58 33.39
N PHE A 150 -44.64 -48.74 33.13
CA PHE A 150 -45.31 -48.04 32.04
C PHE A 150 -45.29 -46.52 32.24
N SER A 151 -45.45 -46.03 33.47
CA SER A 151 -45.34 -44.61 33.76
C SER A 151 -43.96 -44.05 33.42
N TYR A 152 -42.89 -44.79 33.71
CA TYR A 152 -41.52 -44.40 33.35
C TYR A 152 -41.33 -44.34 31.84
N VAL A 153 -41.79 -45.36 31.11
CA VAL A 153 -41.68 -45.41 29.64
C VAL A 153 -42.47 -44.26 28.98
N ALA A 154 -43.70 -44.01 29.44
CA ALA A 154 -44.54 -42.93 28.91
C ALA A 154 -43.92 -41.54 29.18
N LYS A 155 -43.41 -41.30 30.40
CA LYS A 155 -42.71 -40.05 30.75
C LYS A 155 -41.44 -39.85 29.93
N ALA A 156 -40.62 -40.90 29.76
CA ALA A 156 -39.40 -40.83 28.97
C ALA A 156 -39.71 -40.48 27.50
N ARG A 157 -40.77 -41.05 26.92
CA ARG A 157 -41.22 -40.75 25.56
C ARG A 157 -41.74 -39.33 25.40
N ALA A 158 -42.61 -38.88 26.31
CA ALA A 158 -43.11 -37.51 26.30
C ALA A 158 -41.96 -36.49 26.38
N SER A 159 -40.97 -36.76 27.24
CA SER A 159 -39.76 -35.94 27.36
C SER A 159 -38.95 -35.93 26.05
N LEU A 160 -38.78 -37.07 25.40
CA LEU A 160 -38.05 -37.19 24.13
C LEU A 160 -38.72 -36.37 23.02
N ILE A 161 -40.03 -36.53 22.83
CA ILE A 161 -40.81 -35.80 21.81
C ILE A 161 -40.73 -34.29 22.07
N SER A 162 -40.91 -33.86 23.31
CA SER A 162 -40.81 -32.45 23.70
C SER A 162 -39.41 -31.88 23.41
N LYS A 163 -38.34 -32.62 23.75
CA LYS A 163 -36.95 -32.24 23.43
C LYS A 163 -36.73 -32.13 21.91
N MET A 164 -37.25 -33.07 21.12
CA MET A 164 -37.11 -33.04 19.66
C MET A 164 -37.84 -31.84 19.04
N GLN A 165 -39.08 -31.55 19.46
CA GLN A 165 -39.81 -30.36 19.02
C GLN A 165 -39.09 -29.08 19.41
N GLY A 166 -38.54 -29.02 20.63
CA GLY A 166 -37.70 -27.91 21.09
C GLY A 166 -36.45 -27.71 20.22
N ASN A 167 -35.77 -28.80 19.86
CA ASN A 167 -34.59 -28.76 18.99
C ASN A 167 -34.94 -28.28 17.57
N LEU A 168 -36.04 -28.76 16.98
CA LEU A 168 -36.49 -28.29 15.66
C LEU A 168 -36.83 -26.81 15.65
N ASN A 169 -37.53 -26.32 16.68
CA ASN A 169 -37.82 -24.89 16.83
C ASN A 169 -36.53 -24.07 16.97
N LYS A 170 -35.54 -24.58 17.72
CA LYS A 170 -34.23 -23.93 17.84
C LYS A 170 -33.49 -23.87 16.51
N ILE A 171 -33.49 -24.97 15.74
CA ILE A 171 -32.89 -25.03 14.40
C ILE A 171 -33.56 -24.05 13.44
N SER A 172 -34.90 -23.99 13.40
CA SER A 172 -35.64 -23.05 12.55
C SER A 172 -35.26 -21.60 12.88
N LYS A 173 -35.32 -21.22 14.17
CA LYS A 173 -34.94 -19.87 14.62
C LYS A 173 -33.49 -19.51 14.28
N LEU A 174 -32.56 -20.46 14.47
CA LEU A 174 -31.15 -20.26 14.13
C LEU A 174 -30.94 -20.11 12.62
N ASN A 175 -31.69 -20.86 11.80
CA ASN A 175 -31.63 -20.76 10.35
C ASN A 175 -32.14 -19.38 9.87
N ASP A 176 -33.28 -18.92 10.38
CA ASP A 176 -33.85 -17.61 10.05
C ASP A 176 -32.90 -16.47 10.47
N ALA A 177 -32.38 -16.53 11.69
CA ALA A 177 -31.40 -15.55 12.18
C ALA A 177 -30.12 -15.54 11.33
N THR A 178 -29.64 -16.73 10.91
CA THR A 178 -28.46 -16.84 10.04
C THR A 178 -28.73 -16.27 8.64
N ALA A 179 -29.91 -16.50 8.09
CA ALA A 179 -30.32 -15.95 6.80
C ALA A 179 -30.40 -14.41 6.84
N SER A 180 -31.02 -13.85 7.87
CA SER A 180 -31.06 -12.40 8.10
C SER A 180 -29.66 -11.81 8.27
N ALA A 181 -28.81 -12.43 9.09
CA ALA A 181 -27.43 -11.99 9.30
C ALA A 181 -26.60 -12.04 8.00
N LEU A 182 -26.79 -13.06 7.16
CA LEU A 182 -26.12 -13.15 5.86
C LEU A 182 -26.55 -12.04 4.91
N LYS A 183 -27.84 -11.68 4.90
CA LYS A 183 -28.35 -10.55 4.12
C LYS A 183 -27.74 -9.23 4.59
N GLU A 184 -27.78 -8.96 5.89
CA GLU A 184 -27.19 -7.75 6.48
C GLU A 184 -25.69 -7.64 6.19
N VAL A 185 -24.94 -8.74 6.34
CA VAL A 185 -23.51 -8.81 6.02
C VAL A 185 -23.26 -8.54 4.53
N ALA A 186 -24.12 -9.02 3.62
CA ALA A 186 -24.00 -8.75 2.20
C ALA A 186 -24.26 -7.27 1.86
N ASP A 187 -25.30 -6.67 2.45
CA ASP A 187 -25.62 -5.25 2.25
C ASP A 187 -24.52 -4.34 2.80
N LEU A 188 -24.02 -4.63 4.00
CA LEU A 188 -22.88 -3.93 4.62
C LEU A 188 -21.61 -4.07 3.77
N LYS A 189 -21.35 -5.26 3.23
CA LYS A 189 -20.21 -5.50 2.33
C LYS A 189 -20.32 -4.64 1.09
N GLN A 190 -21.49 -4.61 0.45
CA GLN A 190 -21.70 -3.82 -0.76
C GLN A 190 -21.47 -2.32 -0.50
N LYS A 191 -22.05 -1.80 0.59
CA LYS A 191 -21.83 -0.42 1.03
C LYS A 191 -20.34 -0.09 1.23
N GLN A 192 -19.59 -0.99 1.87
CA GLN A 192 -18.15 -0.81 2.08
C GLN A 192 -17.34 -0.90 0.78
N VAL A 193 -17.74 -1.74 -0.18
CA VAL A 193 -17.11 -1.82 -1.51
C VAL A 193 -17.32 -0.51 -2.29
N ASP A 194 -18.52 0.04 -2.24
CA ASP A 194 -18.84 1.29 -2.94
C ASP A 194 -18.12 2.50 -2.31
N GLU A 195 -18.06 2.55 -0.97
CA GLU A 195 -17.26 3.55 -0.23
C GLU A 195 -15.77 3.44 -0.59
N LYS A 196 -15.19 2.22 -0.59
CA LYS A 196 -13.81 1.99 -1.02
C LYS A 196 -13.58 2.49 -2.44
N ARG A 197 -14.48 2.19 -3.38
CA ARG A 197 -14.35 2.60 -4.79
C ARG A 197 -14.31 4.12 -4.92
N ALA A 198 -15.16 4.84 -4.18
CA ALA A 198 -15.16 6.30 -4.16
C ALA A 198 -13.83 6.86 -3.62
N LEU A 199 -13.34 6.29 -2.52
CA LEU A 199 -12.06 6.69 -1.93
C LEU A 199 -10.86 6.40 -2.85
N GLU A 200 -10.85 5.28 -3.56
CA GLU A 200 -9.76 4.95 -4.50
C GLU A 200 -9.72 5.93 -5.68
N ASN A 201 -10.89 6.34 -6.20
CA ASN A 201 -10.96 7.40 -7.22
C ASN A 201 -10.40 8.73 -6.70
N GLN A 202 -10.72 9.08 -5.45
CA GLN A 202 -10.21 10.28 -4.80
C GLN A 202 -8.68 10.21 -4.61
N LYS A 203 -8.15 9.07 -4.16
CA LYS A 203 -6.71 8.81 -4.04
C LYS A 203 -6.00 8.97 -5.38
N GLN A 204 -6.53 8.40 -6.46
CA GLN A 204 -5.93 8.53 -7.80
C GLN A 204 -5.88 9.98 -8.27
N ALA A 205 -6.95 10.76 -8.06
CA ALA A 205 -6.97 12.18 -8.39
C ALA A 205 -5.93 12.97 -7.58
N LYS A 206 -5.89 12.77 -6.26
CA LYS A 206 -4.92 13.43 -5.36
C LYS A 206 -3.47 13.05 -5.68
N SER A 207 -3.20 11.77 -5.97
CA SER A 207 -1.86 11.29 -6.35
C SER A 207 -1.34 11.97 -7.62
N LYS A 208 -2.21 12.18 -8.63
CA LYS A 208 -1.83 12.94 -9.84
C LYS A 208 -1.44 14.39 -9.51
N VAL A 209 -2.18 15.05 -8.62
CA VAL A 209 -1.86 16.42 -8.17
C VAL A 209 -0.49 16.47 -7.47
N VAL A 210 -0.25 15.56 -6.53
CA VAL A 210 1.03 15.45 -5.81
C VAL A 210 2.20 15.22 -6.77
N ASN A 211 2.03 14.34 -7.76
CA ASN A 211 3.06 14.03 -8.74
C ASN A 211 3.36 15.23 -9.65
N ASN A 212 2.33 15.91 -10.16
CA ASN A 212 2.51 17.10 -11.00
C ASN A 212 3.23 18.20 -10.24
N LEU A 213 2.84 18.44 -8.98
CA LEU A 213 3.45 19.47 -8.15
C LEU A 213 4.88 19.11 -7.73
N SER A 214 5.17 17.82 -7.50
CA SER A 214 6.55 17.32 -7.30
C SER A 214 7.45 17.63 -8.50
N GLN A 215 6.94 17.41 -9.73
CA GLN A 215 7.68 17.72 -10.96
C GLN A 215 7.90 19.22 -11.14
N GLN A 216 6.87 20.04 -10.86
CA GLN A 216 6.97 21.51 -10.91
C GLN A 216 8.00 22.04 -9.90
N ILE A 217 7.97 21.56 -8.66
CA ILE A 217 8.94 21.92 -7.62
C ILE A 217 10.37 21.54 -8.04
N ALA A 218 10.55 20.36 -8.65
CA ALA A 218 11.86 19.93 -9.14
C ALA A 218 12.38 20.83 -10.27
N ALA A 219 11.50 21.23 -11.20
CA ALA A 219 11.81 22.16 -12.27
C ALA A 219 12.16 23.56 -11.73
N GLN A 220 11.33 24.12 -10.83
CA GLN A 220 11.58 25.41 -10.16
C GLN A 220 12.92 25.40 -9.41
N ARG A 221 13.24 24.33 -8.66
CA ARG A 221 14.54 24.19 -7.97
C ARG A 221 15.72 24.16 -8.94
N THR A 222 15.56 23.53 -10.10
CA THR A 222 16.60 23.48 -11.13
C THR A 222 16.82 24.84 -11.77
N GLU A 223 15.73 25.58 -12.05
CA GLU A 223 15.80 26.93 -12.61
C GLU A 223 16.39 27.92 -11.60
N ILE A 224 15.99 27.87 -10.33
CA ILE A 224 16.60 28.68 -9.26
C ILE A 224 18.11 28.41 -9.18
N LYS A 225 18.55 27.14 -9.23
CA LYS A 225 19.98 26.80 -9.26
C LYS A 225 20.70 27.34 -10.49
N LYS A 226 20.02 27.46 -11.64
CA LYS A 226 20.59 28.06 -12.86
C LYS A 226 20.71 29.57 -12.71
N LEU A 227 19.62 30.26 -12.36
CA LEU A 227 19.59 31.71 -12.17
C LEU A 227 20.54 32.18 -11.06
N THR A 228 20.68 31.42 -9.97
CA THR A 228 21.67 31.73 -8.90
C THR A 228 23.11 31.69 -9.43
N ARG A 229 23.42 30.76 -10.35
CA ARG A 229 24.75 30.70 -10.99
C ARG A 229 24.95 31.87 -11.95
N ASP A 230 23.91 32.27 -12.67
CA ASP A 230 23.97 33.38 -13.63
C ASP A 230 24.03 34.74 -12.92
N GLU A 231 23.29 34.92 -11.82
CA GLU A 231 23.41 36.07 -10.92
C GLU A 231 24.85 36.23 -10.43
N LYS A 232 25.46 35.14 -9.94
CA LYS A 232 26.86 35.16 -9.48
C LYS A 232 27.80 35.61 -10.60
N ARG A 233 27.67 35.06 -11.82
CA ARG A 233 28.49 35.46 -12.98
C ARG A 233 28.30 36.93 -13.37
N LEU A 234 27.06 37.42 -13.36
CA LEU A 234 26.75 38.81 -13.69
C LEU A 234 27.29 39.76 -12.63
N SER A 235 27.21 39.40 -11.34
CA SER A 235 27.79 40.18 -10.25
C SER A 235 29.32 40.31 -10.39
N GLU A 236 30.01 39.21 -10.68
CA GLU A 236 31.45 39.19 -10.96
C GLU A 236 31.80 40.03 -12.20
N LEU A 237 30.97 40.01 -13.23
CA LEU A 237 31.16 40.82 -14.44
C LEU A 237 31.01 42.31 -14.15
N VAL A 238 29.96 42.71 -13.41
CA VAL A 238 29.73 44.11 -13.02
C VAL A 238 30.88 44.62 -12.14
N GLU A 239 31.39 43.80 -11.22
CA GLU A 239 32.55 44.13 -10.39
C GLU A 239 33.83 44.29 -11.24
N ARG A 240 34.09 43.39 -12.19
CA ARG A 240 35.20 43.52 -13.14
C ARG A 240 35.08 44.79 -13.97
N LEU A 241 33.89 45.09 -14.51
CA LEU A 241 33.63 46.31 -15.27
C LEU A 241 33.75 47.58 -14.40
N ALA A 242 33.52 47.48 -13.09
CA ALA A 242 33.76 48.57 -12.15
C ALA A 242 35.25 48.77 -11.81
N LYS A 243 36.07 47.71 -11.89
CA LYS A 243 37.52 47.72 -11.65
C LYS A 243 38.38 48.11 -12.85
N ILE A 244 37.83 48.34 -14.05
CA ILE A 244 38.62 48.74 -15.24
C ILE A 244 39.01 50.23 -15.18
N ILE A 245 40.19 50.48 -14.64
CA ILE A 245 41.19 51.51 -15.03
C ILE A 245 42.33 50.72 -15.71
N PRO A 246 42.95 51.18 -16.82
CA PRO A 246 43.70 50.27 -17.70
C PRO A 246 45.02 49.81 -17.07
N PRO A 247 45.49 48.60 -17.45
CA PRO A 247 46.81 48.52 -18.03
C PRO A 247 46.82 47.79 -19.38
N THR A 248 47.83 48.17 -20.16
CA THR A 248 48.14 47.82 -21.56
C THR A 248 48.43 46.32 -21.82
N PRO A 249 48.35 45.87 -23.09
CA PRO A 249 48.21 44.47 -23.48
C PRO A 249 49.55 43.75 -23.73
N LYS A 250 49.57 42.42 -23.62
CA LYS A 250 50.62 41.57 -24.24
C LYS A 250 50.05 40.42 -25.08
N LYS A 251 50.51 40.49 -26.35
CA LYS A 251 50.47 39.66 -27.55
C LYS A 251 50.19 38.15 -27.43
N ALA A 252 49.41 37.68 -28.41
CA ALA A 252 49.25 36.30 -28.86
C ALA A 252 50.30 35.88 -29.91
N ARG A 253 50.53 34.57 -30.06
CA ARG A 253 50.95 33.87 -31.29
C ARG A 253 50.56 32.36 -31.21
N PRO A 254 50.48 31.61 -32.33
CA PRO A 254 49.22 30.95 -32.73
C PRO A 254 49.29 29.45 -33.12
N LYS A 255 48.08 28.86 -33.21
CA LYS A 255 47.53 27.81 -34.10
C LYS A 255 48.27 26.48 -34.37
N ARG A 256 47.51 25.38 -34.21
CA ARG A 256 47.11 24.46 -35.30
C ARG A 256 45.97 23.51 -34.86
N GLU A 257 44.88 23.53 -35.61
CA GLU A 257 43.90 22.43 -35.82
C GLU A 257 44.26 21.74 -37.16
N PRO A 258 43.58 20.68 -37.66
CA PRO A 258 42.67 19.71 -37.02
C PRO A 258 43.06 18.25 -37.35
N THR A 259 42.42 17.25 -36.74
CA THR A 259 42.18 15.96 -37.41
C THR A 259 40.92 15.31 -36.87
N ALA A 260 40.01 15.03 -37.79
CA ALA A 260 38.81 14.26 -37.58
C ALA A 260 39.16 12.77 -37.61
N THR A 261 38.59 11.99 -36.69
CA THR A 261 38.12 10.64 -37.03
C THR A 261 36.96 10.25 -36.12
N THR A 262 35.83 10.11 -36.79
CA THR A 262 34.67 9.27 -36.51
C THR A 262 35.05 7.97 -35.79
N ASN A 263 34.32 7.62 -34.73
CA ASN A 263 33.74 6.29 -34.54
C ASN A 263 32.73 6.26 -33.37
N THR A 264 31.49 5.95 -33.75
CA THR A 264 30.48 5.14 -33.06
C THR A 264 30.24 5.40 -31.57
N ALA A 265 29.24 6.27 -31.32
CA ALA A 265 28.39 6.16 -30.15
C ALA A 265 27.51 4.90 -30.30
N GLU A 266 27.95 3.80 -29.70
CA GLU A 266 27.07 2.69 -29.39
C GLU A 266 26.16 3.10 -28.22
N THR A 267 24.87 3.14 -28.54
CA THR A 267 23.74 3.05 -27.64
C THR A 267 24.04 2.05 -26.51
N PRO A 268 23.93 2.39 -25.22
CA PRO A 268 23.67 1.37 -24.23
C PRO A 268 22.22 0.94 -24.45
N THR A 269 22.03 -0.06 -25.32
CA THR A 269 20.84 -0.89 -25.28
C THR A 269 20.74 -1.44 -23.87
N ASN A 270 19.82 -0.86 -23.11
CA ASN A 270 19.40 -1.36 -21.80
C ASN A 270 18.62 -2.67 -22.01
N ASN A 271 19.27 -3.68 -22.58
CA ASN A 271 18.91 -5.06 -22.38
C ASN A 271 19.57 -5.48 -21.06
N LYS A 272 19.01 -4.95 -19.97
CA LYS A 272 19.16 -5.55 -18.66
C LYS A 272 18.73 -7.01 -18.86
N PRO A 273 19.61 -8.01 -18.63
CA PRO A 273 19.16 -9.40 -18.64
C PRO A 273 17.97 -9.49 -17.68
N PRO A 274 16.95 -10.33 -17.94
CA PRO A 274 15.85 -10.50 -17.01
C PRO A 274 16.47 -10.74 -15.63
N LYS A 275 16.34 -9.78 -14.70
CA LYS A 275 16.74 -10.00 -13.31
C LYS A 275 16.05 -11.30 -12.94
N GLU A 276 16.80 -12.35 -12.61
CA GLU A 276 16.22 -13.61 -12.16
C GLU A 276 15.21 -13.28 -11.06
N VAL A 277 13.94 -13.39 -11.43
CA VAL A 277 12.83 -13.02 -10.59
C VAL A 277 12.76 -14.13 -9.56
N LEU A 278 13.18 -13.82 -8.33
CA LEU A 278 13.12 -14.77 -7.25
C LEU A 278 11.65 -14.85 -6.80
N ALA A 279 10.94 -15.88 -7.26
CA ALA A 279 9.55 -16.14 -6.92
C ALA A 279 9.47 -16.84 -5.55
N ASN A 280 8.61 -16.35 -4.67
CA ASN A 280 8.28 -17.00 -3.41
C ASN A 280 6.89 -17.65 -3.50
N ASN A 281 6.85 -18.97 -3.44
CA ASN A 281 5.60 -19.73 -3.47
C ASN A 281 5.16 -20.24 -2.08
N THR A 282 5.95 -19.95 -1.04
CA THR A 282 5.71 -20.43 0.32
C THR A 282 5.24 -19.32 1.25
N GLU A 283 4.52 -19.70 2.31
CA GLU A 283 4.02 -18.77 3.33
C GLU A 283 4.49 -19.17 4.71
N PRO A 284 4.69 -18.22 5.64
CA PRO A 284 5.04 -18.50 7.02
C PRO A 284 4.01 -19.42 7.69
N SER A 285 4.50 -20.37 8.48
CA SER A 285 3.71 -21.31 9.27
C SER A 285 4.09 -21.19 10.75
N GLN A 286 3.29 -21.80 11.63
CA GLN A 286 3.58 -21.85 13.07
C GLN A 286 4.67 -22.87 13.46
N GLU A 287 5.40 -23.43 12.49
CA GLU A 287 6.40 -24.50 12.68
C GLU A 287 7.49 -24.13 13.69
N PHE A 288 7.89 -22.85 13.74
CA PHE A 288 8.92 -22.35 14.65
C PHE A 288 8.38 -21.47 15.78
N SER A 289 7.09 -21.63 16.14
CA SER A 289 6.50 -20.88 17.24
C SER A 289 7.22 -21.17 18.56
N GLY A 290 7.60 -20.14 19.30
CA GLY A 290 8.33 -20.25 20.58
C GLY A 290 9.85 -20.37 20.46
N THR A 291 10.40 -20.40 19.24
CA THR A 291 11.85 -20.30 19.02
C THR A 291 12.29 -18.83 19.08
N SER A 292 13.47 -18.55 19.66
CA SER A 292 14.03 -17.18 19.64
C SER A 292 14.30 -16.73 18.21
N PHE A 293 14.09 -15.44 17.93
CA PHE A 293 14.24 -14.93 16.56
C PHE A 293 15.63 -15.26 16.01
N ALA A 294 16.68 -15.06 16.81
CA ALA A 294 18.08 -15.33 16.43
C ALA A 294 18.32 -16.74 15.85
N ALA A 295 17.61 -17.76 16.33
CA ALA A 295 17.74 -19.15 15.88
C ALA A 295 17.01 -19.46 14.56
N LEU A 296 16.28 -18.49 14.00
CA LEU A 296 15.54 -18.59 12.74
C LEU A 296 16.37 -18.18 11.51
N ARG A 297 17.65 -17.86 11.69
CA ARG A 297 18.55 -17.53 10.57
C ARG A 297 18.56 -18.67 9.53
N GLY A 298 18.27 -18.32 8.29
CA GLY A 298 18.18 -19.24 7.16
C GLY A 298 16.98 -20.20 7.22
N LYS A 299 15.97 -19.92 8.06
CA LYS A 299 14.76 -20.76 8.23
C LYS A 299 13.45 -19.99 7.99
N LEU A 300 13.48 -18.66 7.95
CA LEU A 300 12.26 -17.87 7.75
C LEU A 300 11.66 -18.14 6.37
N ARG A 301 10.34 -17.95 6.27
CA ARG A 301 9.66 -17.84 4.98
C ARG A 301 9.34 -16.38 4.73
N LEU A 302 9.34 -15.97 3.46
CA LEU A 302 8.94 -14.62 3.11
C LEU A 302 7.45 -14.39 3.46
N PRO A 303 7.07 -13.18 3.87
CA PRO A 303 5.76 -12.89 4.46
C PRO A 303 4.57 -12.95 3.50
N VAL A 304 4.81 -12.97 2.20
CA VAL A 304 3.78 -13.05 1.17
C VAL A 304 4.30 -13.80 -0.05
N ARG A 305 3.41 -14.52 -0.74
CA ARG A 305 3.73 -15.13 -2.04
C ARG A 305 3.86 -14.07 -3.12
N GLY A 306 4.85 -14.21 -3.98
CA GLY A 306 5.09 -13.27 -5.07
C GLY A 306 6.55 -13.13 -5.46
N ASP A 307 6.82 -12.14 -6.30
CA ASP A 307 8.09 -11.98 -7.00
C ASP A 307 8.96 -10.91 -6.35
N VAL A 308 10.19 -11.25 -5.94
CA VAL A 308 11.13 -10.26 -5.39
C VAL A 308 11.69 -9.40 -6.52
N MET A 309 11.20 -8.16 -6.63
CA MET A 309 11.61 -7.21 -7.68
C MET A 309 12.83 -6.36 -7.28
N ASN A 310 12.90 -5.98 -6.00
CA ASN A 310 14.03 -5.25 -5.44
C ASN A 310 14.61 -5.99 -4.24
N ARG A 311 15.94 -6.01 -4.16
CA ARG A 311 16.71 -6.70 -3.12
C ARG A 311 17.45 -5.69 -2.25
N PHE A 312 17.78 -6.10 -1.03
CA PHE A 312 18.61 -5.32 -0.12
C PHE A 312 19.93 -4.89 -0.81
N GLY A 313 20.35 -3.65 -0.60
CA GLY A 313 21.59 -3.09 -1.16
C GLY A 313 21.51 -2.65 -2.62
N SER A 314 20.48 -3.04 -3.38
CA SER A 314 20.34 -2.59 -4.78
C SER A 314 20.04 -1.08 -4.87
N SER A 315 20.49 -0.42 -5.95
CA SER A 315 20.25 1.02 -6.15
C SER A 315 18.77 1.28 -6.49
N ARG A 316 18.18 2.31 -5.88
CA ARG A 316 16.79 2.71 -6.12
C ARG A 316 16.72 3.76 -7.23
N GLU A 317 15.89 3.51 -8.23
CA GLU A 317 15.81 4.32 -9.46
C GLU A 317 15.32 5.76 -9.21
N ASP A 318 14.59 6.00 -8.11
CA ASP A 318 14.00 7.31 -7.77
C ASP A 318 14.93 8.26 -7.00
N SER A 319 15.93 7.73 -6.28
CA SER A 319 16.68 8.48 -5.26
C SER A 319 18.18 8.22 -5.28
N GLY A 320 18.65 7.17 -5.95
CA GLY A 320 20.04 6.74 -5.93
C GLY A 320 20.51 6.17 -4.58
N ILE A 321 19.62 6.05 -3.60
CA ILE A 321 19.88 5.44 -2.29
C ILE A 321 19.65 3.93 -2.40
N SER A 322 20.42 3.12 -1.68
CA SER A 322 20.25 1.67 -1.68
C SER A 322 18.96 1.23 -0.95
N TRP A 323 18.33 0.18 -1.45
CA TRP A 323 17.20 -0.47 -0.77
C TRP A 323 17.63 -1.05 0.58
N LYS A 324 16.92 -0.71 1.65
CA LYS A 324 17.15 -1.24 3.02
C LYS A 324 16.40 -2.53 3.31
N GLY A 325 15.68 -3.08 2.32
CA GLY A 325 14.85 -4.27 2.45
C GLY A 325 14.51 -4.85 1.08
N LEU A 326 13.47 -5.67 1.03
CA LEU A 326 12.93 -6.28 -0.17
C LEU A 326 11.65 -5.56 -0.63
N PHE A 327 11.42 -5.57 -1.93
CA PHE A 327 10.10 -5.30 -2.49
C PHE A 327 9.58 -6.55 -3.19
N ILE A 328 8.51 -7.12 -2.64
CA ILE A 328 7.88 -8.36 -3.11
C ILE A 328 6.59 -7.99 -3.84
N LYS A 329 6.58 -8.10 -5.16
CA LYS A 329 5.39 -7.87 -5.99
C LYS A 329 4.39 -8.99 -5.73
N ALA A 330 3.19 -8.62 -5.34
CA ALA A 330 2.10 -9.54 -5.04
C ALA A 330 0.76 -8.90 -5.39
N ASN A 331 -0.28 -9.72 -5.50
CA ASN A 331 -1.63 -9.24 -5.81
C ASN A 331 -2.14 -8.32 -4.68
N GLU A 332 -2.86 -7.26 -5.06
CA GLU A 332 -3.56 -6.41 -4.09
C GLU A 332 -4.49 -7.26 -3.23
N GLY A 333 -4.50 -6.98 -1.92
CA GLY A 333 -5.31 -7.72 -0.95
C GLY A 333 -4.75 -9.07 -0.54
N ALA A 334 -3.63 -9.54 -1.11
CA ALA A 334 -2.98 -10.75 -0.63
C ALA A 334 -2.61 -10.62 0.85
N GLU A 335 -2.80 -11.70 1.62
CA GLU A 335 -2.53 -11.72 3.05
C GLU A 335 -1.03 -11.59 3.34
N VAL A 336 -0.66 -10.60 4.15
CA VAL A 336 0.69 -10.45 4.66
C VAL A 336 0.75 -11.13 6.02
N LYS A 337 1.67 -12.09 6.15
CA LYS A 337 1.80 -12.91 7.35
C LYS A 337 3.03 -12.53 8.16
N SER A 338 2.90 -12.61 9.48
CA SER A 338 4.05 -12.46 10.37
C SER A 338 5.07 -13.56 10.11
N VAL A 339 6.35 -13.20 9.96
CA VAL A 339 7.42 -14.18 9.69
C VAL A 339 7.84 -14.96 10.94
N ALA A 340 7.58 -14.41 12.13
CA ALA A 340 7.93 -15.00 13.42
C ALA A 340 6.95 -14.52 14.51
N THR A 341 6.99 -15.14 15.69
CA THR A 341 6.23 -14.63 16.85
C THR A 341 6.80 -13.28 17.30
N GLY A 342 5.95 -12.35 17.70
CA GLY A 342 6.37 -11.02 18.15
C GLY A 342 5.21 -10.18 18.69
N ARG A 343 5.51 -8.92 18.97
CA ARG A 343 4.53 -7.90 19.40
C ARG A 343 4.51 -6.74 18.43
N VAL A 344 3.32 -6.24 18.11
CA VAL A 344 3.18 -5.04 17.29
C VAL A 344 3.65 -3.82 18.07
N VAL A 345 4.66 -3.12 17.54
CA VAL A 345 5.20 -1.89 18.15
C VAL A 345 4.87 -0.63 17.35
N PHE A 346 4.40 -0.79 16.11
CA PHE A 346 3.93 0.31 15.26
C PHE A 346 2.89 -0.23 14.27
N ALA A 347 1.81 0.51 14.03
CA ALA A 347 0.74 0.15 13.10
C ALA A 347 0.03 1.43 12.62
N ASP A 348 0.65 2.16 11.69
CA ASP A 348 0.12 3.44 11.18
C ASP A 348 0.70 3.75 9.79
N TRP A 349 0.23 4.82 9.17
CA TRP A 349 0.78 5.33 7.93
C TRP A 349 2.07 6.13 8.17
N LEU A 350 3.12 5.82 7.40
CA LEU A 350 4.39 6.52 7.42
C LEU A 350 4.79 6.96 6.01
N ARG A 351 5.19 8.23 5.88
CA ARG A 351 5.57 8.81 4.57
C ARG A 351 6.68 8.01 3.91
N GLY A 352 6.44 7.61 2.66
CA GLY A 352 7.37 6.79 1.85
C GLY A 352 7.29 5.29 2.09
N PHE A 353 6.60 4.86 3.15
CA PHE A 353 6.30 3.44 3.45
C PHE A 353 4.82 3.12 3.37
N GLY A 354 3.94 4.13 3.32
CA GLY A 354 2.50 3.93 3.37
C GLY A 354 2.04 3.36 4.71
N ASN A 355 0.97 2.58 4.68
CA ASN A 355 0.53 1.82 5.86
C ASN A 355 1.61 0.81 6.23
N LEU A 356 2.18 0.97 7.41
CA LEU A 356 3.32 0.24 7.92
C LEU A 356 2.97 -0.44 9.25
N ILE A 357 3.31 -1.72 9.36
CA ILE A 357 3.29 -2.45 10.62
C ILE A 357 4.71 -2.91 10.96
N ILE A 358 5.11 -2.73 12.21
CA ILE A 358 6.42 -3.14 12.74
C ILE A 358 6.20 -4.10 13.89
N LEU A 359 6.85 -5.26 13.82
CA LEU A 359 6.83 -6.26 14.87
C LEU A 359 8.19 -6.30 15.57
N ASP A 360 8.16 -6.27 16.89
CA ASP A 360 9.30 -6.58 17.74
C ASP A 360 9.29 -8.08 18.07
N HIS A 361 10.41 -8.75 17.79
CA HIS A 361 10.59 -10.18 18.02
C HIS A 361 11.45 -10.48 19.25
N GLY A 362 11.86 -9.46 20.00
CA GLY A 362 12.80 -9.58 21.11
C GLY A 362 14.26 -9.46 20.67
N ASP A 363 15.16 -9.30 21.65
CA ASP A 363 16.61 -9.22 21.46
C ASP A 363 17.07 -8.15 20.44
N GLY A 364 16.25 -7.11 20.26
CA GLY A 364 16.51 -6.02 19.31
C GLY A 364 16.24 -6.37 17.84
N TYR A 365 15.57 -7.50 17.56
CA TYR A 365 15.13 -7.87 16.22
C TYR A 365 13.74 -7.31 15.90
N MET A 366 13.61 -6.68 14.74
CA MET A 366 12.34 -6.16 14.25
C MET A 366 12.10 -6.55 12.80
N SER A 367 10.84 -6.75 12.44
CA SER A 367 10.39 -6.86 11.06
C SER A 367 9.42 -5.74 10.71
N LEU A 368 9.59 -5.17 9.52
CA LEU A 368 8.81 -4.05 9.01
C LEU A 368 8.08 -4.50 7.75
N TYR A 369 6.79 -4.16 7.67
CA TYR A 369 5.91 -4.51 6.57
C TYR A 369 5.20 -3.24 6.09
N GLY A 370 5.60 -2.70 4.95
CA GLY A 370 5.07 -1.45 4.39
C GLY A 370 4.33 -1.63 3.06
N ASN A 371 3.77 -0.54 2.55
CA ASN A 371 2.89 -0.45 1.37
C ASN A 371 1.57 -1.20 1.51
N ASN A 372 1.16 -1.54 2.72
CA ASN A 372 -0.04 -2.34 2.91
C ASN A 372 -1.29 -1.57 2.46
N GLN A 373 -2.26 -2.25 1.85
CA GLN A 373 -3.57 -1.62 1.64
C GLN A 373 -4.33 -1.44 2.96
N ALA A 374 -4.06 -2.30 3.95
CA ALA A 374 -4.65 -2.26 5.29
C ALA A 374 -3.75 -2.95 6.32
N VAL A 375 -3.72 -2.39 7.52
CA VAL A 375 -3.13 -3.04 8.71
C VAL A 375 -4.24 -3.67 9.54
N LEU A 376 -4.07 -4.93 9.91
CA LEU A 376 -5.12 -5.76 10.52
C LEU A 376 -4.89 -6.02 12.02
N LYS A 377 -3.83 -5.43 12.58
CA LYS A 377 -3.44 -5.52 13.99
C LYS A 377 -3.20 -4.14 14.58
N GLN A 378 -3.27 -4.04 15.90
CA GLN A 378 -3.05 -2.80 16.65
C GLN A 378 -1.75 -2.86 17.44
N VAL A 379 -1.21 -1.68 17.78
CA VAL A 379 -0.03 -1.58 18.65
C VAL A 379 -0.32 -2.27 19.99
N GLY A 380 0.61 -3.11 20.43
CA GLY A 380 0.48 -3.92 21.64
C GLY A 380 0.00 -5.35 21.39
N ASP A 381 -0.61 -5.64 20.23
CA ASP A 381 -1.07 -7.00 19.89
C ASP A 381 0.10 -7.98 19.86
N SER A 382 -0.11 -9.16 20.44
CA SER A 382 0.80 -10.29 20.27
C SER A 382 0.42 -11.07 19.02
N VAL A 383 1.40 -11.40 18.17
CA VAL A 383 1.22 -12.12 16.92
C VAL A 383 2.11 -13.35 16.89
N ARG A 384 1.62 -14.44 16.30
CA ARG A 384 2.41 -15.65 16.05
C ARG A 384 2.90 -15.68 14.61
N ALA A 385 3.94 -16.47 14.36
CA ALA A 385 4.37 -16.77 12.99
C ALA A 385 3.19 -17.29 12.16
N GLY A 386 3.00 -16.78 10.95
CA GLY A 386 1.90 -17.15 10.06
C GLY A 386 0.57 -16.43 10.31
N ASP A 387 0.41 -15.69 11.42
CA ASP A 387 -0.79 -14.89 11.63
C ASP A 387 -0.86 -13.78 10.57
N VAL A 388 -2.07 -13.53 10.05
CA VAL A 388 -2.32 -12.43 9.11
C VAL A 388 -2.26 -11.11 9.86
N ILE A 389 -1.36 -10.22 9.43
CA ILE A 389 -1.08 -8.94 10.10
C ILE A 389 -1.47 -7.73 9.25
N ALA A 390 -1.49 -7.88 7.93
CA ALA A 390 -1.82 -6.83 6.98
C ALA A 390 -2.26 -7.45 5.65
N SER A 391 -2.59 -6.60 4.68
CA SER A 391 -2.84 -7.02 3.29
C SER A 391 -2.04 -6.16 2.31
N VAL A 392 -1.57 -6.76 1.23
CA VAL A 392 -0.74 -6.11 0.21
C VAL A 392 -1.48 -4.98 -0.48
N GLY A 393 -0.79 -3.88 -0.77
CA GLY A 393 -1.32 -2.76 -1.54
C GLY A 393 -0.20 -1.91 -2.15
N ASN A 394 -0.48 -0.61 -2.26
CA ASN A 394 0.45 0.39 -2.76
C ASN A 394 0.37 1.76 -2.04
N SER A 395 -0.04 1.77 -0.77
CA SER A 395 -0.26 3.00 0.03
C SER A 395 0.99 3.86 0.30
N GLY A 396 2.16 3.47 -0.21
CA GLY A 396 3.41 4.22 -0.11
C GLY A 396 3.79 4.99 -1.38
N GLY A 397 2.86 5.15 -2.33
CA GLY A 397 3.09 5.86 -3.59
C GLY A 397 3.81 5.02 -4.66
N ASN A 398 3.89 3.70 -4.50
CA ASN A 398 4.43 2.80 -5.52
C ASN A 398 3.40 2.58 -6.64
N GLN A 399 3.85 2.54 -7.89
CA GLN A 399 2.96 2.28 -9.03
C GLN A 399 2.47 0.82 -9.07
N THR A 400 3.28 -0.11 -8.54
CA THR A 400 2.98 -1.54 -8.52
C THR A 400 2.57 -1.96 -7.11
N ASN A 401 1.57 -2.83 -7.02
CA ASN A 401 1.18 -3.48 -5.78
C ASN A 401 2.27 -4.43 -5.29
N GLY A 402 2.60 -4.35 -4.01
CA GLY A 402 3.63 -5.18 -3.43
C GLY A 402 3.94 -4.81 -1.99
N LEU A 403 4.64 -5.71 -1.31
CA LEU A 403 5.04 -5.56 0.08
C LEU A 403 6.46 -5.00 0.15
N TYR A 404 6.64 -3.92 0.90
CA TYR A 404 7.96 -3.56 1.40
C TYR A 404 8.26 -4.38 2.65
N TYR A 405 9.37 -5.11 2.67
CA TYR A 405 9.75 -5.97 3.79
C TYR A 405 11.19 -5.70 4.22
N GLU A 406 11.39 -5.36 5.48
CA GLU A 406 12.72 -5.06 6.04
C GLU A 406 12.90 -5.79 7.37
N LEU A 407 14.12 -6.27 7.60
CA LEU A 407 14.52 -6.82 8.89
C LEU A 407 15.58 -5.91 9.52
N ARG A 408 15.46 -5.70 10.82
CA ARG A 408 16.42 -4.93 11.62
C ARG A 408 16.94 -5.73 12.79
N SER A 409 18.19 -5.49 13.13
CA SER A 409 18.81 -5.93 14.38
C SER A 409 19.49 -4.69 14.99
N GLN A 410 19.17 -4.38 16.25
CA GLN A 410 19.68 -3.20 16.94
C GLN A 410 19.49 -1.91 16.10
N SER A 411 18.28 -1.76 15.53
CA SER A 411 17.88 -0.65 14.66
C SER A 411 18.62 -0.53 13.32
N ARG A 412 19.53 -1.45 12.98
CA ARG A 412 20.23 -1.48 11.68
C ARG A 412 19.57 -2.48 10.73
N PRO A 413 19.28 -2.09 9.48
CA PRO A 413 18.74 -3.01 8.50
C PRO A 413 19.77 -4.04 8.07
N PHE A 414 19.33 -5.28 7.86
CA PHE A 414 20.14 -6.35 7.28
C PHE A 414 19.36 -7.09 6.20
N ASP A 415 20.05 -7.82 5.32
CA ASP A 415 19.43 -8.51 4.19
C ASP A 415 18.43 -9.59 4.65
N PRO A 416 17.12 -9.44 4.36
CA PRO A 416 16.14 -10.44 4.75
C PRO A 416 16.33 -11.79 4.03
N LEU A 417 16.91 -11.81 2.82
CA LEU A 417 17.17 -13.07 2.11
C LEU A 417 18.22 -13.94 2.82
N SER A 418 19.13 -13.34 3.58
CA SER A 418 20.09 -14.11 4.39
C SER A 418 19.43 -14.87 5.56
N TRP A 419 18.15 -14.57 5.85
CA TRP A 419 17.36 -15.23 6.88
C TRP A 419 16.22 -16.07 6.32
N SER A 420 15.82 -15.83 5.07
CA SER A 420 14.69 -16.48 4.42
C SER A 420 15.12 -17.62 3.49
N ARG A 421 14.32 -18.66 3.46
CA ARG A 421 14.33 -19.68 2.40
C ARG A 421 13.38 -19.24 1.31
N VAL A 422 13.82 -19.33 0.06
CA VAL A 422 12.98 -19.08 -1.11
C VAL A 422 13.07 -20.32 -1.99
N ASN A 423 11.93 -20.95 -2.21
CA ASN A 423 11.78 -22.22 -2.94
C ASN A 423 10.87 -22.02 -4.14
#